data_AF-A0AA92DNV7-F1
#
_entry.id   AF-A0AA92DNV7-F1
#
_cell.length_a   1.000
_cell.length_b   1.000
_cell.length_c   1.000
_cell.angle_alpha   90.00
_cell.angle_beta   90.00
_cell.angle_gamma   90.00
#
_symmetry.space_group_name_H-M   'P 1'
#
loop_
_entity.id
_entity.type
_entity.pdbx_description
1 polymer ?
#
loop_
_entity_poly.entity_id
_entity_poly.type
_entity_poly.pdbx_seq_one_letter_code
_entity_poly.pdbx_strand_id
1 'polypeptide(L)'
;MPDSHMFYLAGIAGNTGTAIDGVTTQSRAFEVPANDAILVPVINTAETVPDYEAYLGKSKVPTIDKVEQYIYDWKNSYVQDKFLLVDGKPVPLDNSYVESGPFSLGSVEPGDVGYDLFGLRPAGTEQQPAFAGGYWGVIKGLGVGTHSIEFGGSIDYSLTDAGFGPPDGTVDFSYKVVDTVTVVPPSHYHPGHHHPNVTPCGMGLFDR
;
A
#
# COMPACT_ATOMS: atom_id res chain seq x y z
N MET A 1 -24.01 -4.21 -20.89
CA MET A 1 -23.44 -4.88 -19.70
C MET A 1 -23.77 -3.98 -18.53
N PRO A 2 -24.28 -4.47 -17.40
CA PRO A 2 -24.43 -3.60 -16.23
C PRO A 2 -23.06 -3.03 -15.86
N ASP A 3 -23.02 -1.77 -15.48
CA ASP A 3 -21.80 -1.06 -15.12
C ASP A 3 -21.09 -1.81 -13.99
N SER A 4 -19.94 -2.41 -14.28
CA SER A 4 -19.14 -3.06 -13.24
C SER A 4 -18.45 -1.96 -12.43
N HIS A 5 -18.80 -1.82 -11.16
CA HIS A 5 -18.11 -0.92 -10.25
C HIS A 5 -16.85 -1.60 -9.69
N MET A 6 -15.93 -0.78 -9.21
CA MET A 6 -14.69 -1.24 -8.59
C MET A 6 -14.69 -0.82 -7.12
N PHE A 7 -14.59 -1.79 -6.23
CA PHE A 7 -14.42 -1.59 -4.81
C PHE A 7 -12.92 -1.63 -4.47
N TYR A 8 -12.41 -0.59 -3.81
CA TYR A 8 -11.00 -0.48 -3.45
C TYR A 8 -10.76 -0.90 -2.00
N LEU A 9 -9.87 -1.86 -1.78
CA LEU A 9 -9.41 -2.18 -0.44
C LEU A 9 -8.28 -1.22 -0.07
N ALA A 10 -8.38 -0.58 1.10
CA ALA A 10 -7.27 0.21 1.59
C ALA A 10 -6.04 -0.68 1.88
N GLY A 11 -4.84 -0.17 1.61
CA GLY A 11 -3.60 -0.76 2.13
C GLY A 11 -3.38 -0.43 3.60
N ILE A 12 -2.24 -0.85 4.13
CA ILE A 12 -1.70 -0.38 5.40
C ILE A 12 -0.26 0.09 5.19
N ALA A 13 0.16 1.09 5.97
CA ALA A 13 1.59 1.26 6.20
C ALA A 13 2.05 0.11 7.11
N GLY A 14 3.05 -0.65 6.71
CA GLY A 14 3.70 -1.60 7.61
C GLY A 14 4.66 -0.88 8.57
N ASN A 15 5.21 -1.63 9.53
CA ASN A 15 6.04 -1.07 10.59
C ASN A 15 7.37 -0.54 10.05
N THR A 16 7.71 0.70 10.44
CA THR A 16 9.08 1.24 10.38
C THR A 16 9.54 1.49 11.81
N GLY A 17 10.10 0.46 12.45
CA GLY A 17 10.59 0.56 13.83
C GLY A 17 11.02 -0.79 14.36
N THR A 18 12.02 -0.79 15.24
CA THR A 18 12.81 -1.89 15.83
C THR A 18 12.03 -3.05 16.50
N ALA A 19 10.72 -3.17 16.29
CA ALA A 19 9.99 -4.41 16.48
C ALA A 19 10.34 -5.41 15.36
N ILE A 20 11.60 -5.86 15.40
CA ILE A 20 12.14 -7.03 14.71
C ILE A 20 11.47 -8.26 15.35
N ASP A 21 10.18 -8.45 15.09
CA ASP A 21 9.41 -9.71 15.20
C ASP A 21 7.90 -9.38 15.24
N GLY A 22 7.31 -9.14 14.07
CA GLY A 22 5.86 -9.03 13.96
C GLY A 22 5.38 -8.66 12.57
N VAL A 23 4.78 -9.62 11.88
CA VAL A 23 3.94 -9.32 10.71
C VAL A 23 2.79 -8.45 11.21
N THR A 24 2.74 -7.17 10.81
CA THR A 24 1.58 -6.32 11.12
C THR A 24 0.35 -7.00 10.51
N THR A 25 -0.52 -7.51 11.38
CA THR A 25 -1.75 -8.19 10.99
C THR A 25 -2.94 -7.31 11.27
N GLN A 26 -3.68 -6.94 10.23
CA GLN A 26 -4.95 -6.23 10.38
C GLN A 26 -6.10 -7.11 9.90
N SER A 27 -7.20 -7.11 10.66
CA SER A 27 -8.45 -7.73 10.24
C SER A 27 -9.56 -6.70 10.08
N ARG A 28 -10.28 -6.76 8.96
CA ARG A 28 -11.36 -5.82 8.63
C ARG A 28 -12.58 -6.59 8.13
N ALA A 29 -13.75 -5.96 8.22
CA ALA A 29 -14.99 -6.50 7.70
C ALA A 29 -15.79 -5.42 6.99
N PHE A 30 -16.29 -5.73 5.78
CA PHE A 30 -17.10 -4.80 4.98
C PHE A 30 -17.95 -5.56 3.97
N GLU A 31 -18.97 -4.87 3.44
CA GLU A 31 -19.87 -5.39 2.41
C GLU A 31 -19.48 -4.89 1.02
N VAL A 32 -19.63 -5.75 0.01
CA VAL A 32 -19.38 -5.42 -1.41
C VAL A 32 -20.57 -5.90 -2.25
N PRO A 33 -21.06 -5.14 -3.24
CA PRO A 33 -22.08 -5.62 -4.16
C PRO A 33 -21.60 -6.82 -4.97
N ALA A 34 -22.48 -7.79 -5.21
CA ALA A 34 -22.21 -8.86 -6.15
C ALA A 34 -21.98 -8.28 -7.56
N ASN A 35 -21.03 -8.88 -8.27
CA ASN A 35 -20.52 -8.48 -9.60
C ASN A 35 -19.55 -7.28 -9.62
N ASP A 36 -19.29 -6.63 -8.49
CA ASP A 36 -18.22 -5.64 -8.41
C ASP A 36 -16.84 -6.32 -8.45
N ALA A 37 -15.88 -5.64 -9.06
CA ALA A 37 -14.48 -6.03 -8.97
C ALA A 37 -13.89 -5.46 -7.68
N ILE A 38 -13.08 -6.24 -6.98
CA ILE A 38 -12.32 -5.78 -5.82
C ILE A 38 -10.88 -5.54 -6.25
N LEU A 39 -10.40 -4.31 -6.09
CA LEU A 39 -9.00 -3.93 -6.31
C LEU A 39 -8.25 -3.99 -4.98
N VAL A 40 -7.16 -4.78 -4.95
CA VAL A 40 -6.36 -5.05 -3.77
C VAL A 40 -4.95 -4.48 -3.95
N PRO A 41 -4.50 -3.49 -3.16
CA PRO A 41 -3.10 -3.08 -3.10
C PRO A 41 -2.29 -4.17 -2.40
N VAL A 42 -1.72 -5.11 -3.16
CA VAL A 42 -1.00 -6.24 -2.56
C VAL A 42 0.26 -5.73 -1.89
N ILE A 43 1.05 -4.92 -2.59
CA ILE A 43 2.20 -4.16 -2.08
C ILE A 43 2.55 -3.05 -3.07
N ASN A 44 2.77 -1.83 -2.58
CA ASN A 44 3.02 -0.67 -3.42
C ASN A 44 3.98 0.32 -2.75
N THR A 45 4.53 1.20 -3.57
CA THR A 45 5.44 2.27 -3.18
C THR A 45 5.15 3.51 -4.00
N ALA A 46 5.47 4.67 -3.44
CA ALA A 46 5.54 5.93 -4.15
C ALA A 46 6.72 6.71 -3.60
N GLU A 47 7.42 7.43 -4.47
CA GLU A 47 8.58 8.23 -4.09
C GLU A 47 8.61 9.51 -4.92
N THR A 48 9.18 10.57 -4.34
CA THR A 48 9.31 11.88 -4.98
C THR A 48 10.77 12.31 -5.00
N VAL A 49 11.12 13.17 -5.97
CA VAL A 49 12.45 13.78 -6.00
C VAL A 49 12.76 14.51 -4.69
N PRO A 50 11.88 15.39 -4.16
CA PRO A 50 12.09 16.02 -2.87
C PRO A 50 12.22 15.04 -1.71
N ASP A 51 11.42 14.00 -1.59
CA ASP A 51 11.49 13.13 -0.41
C ASP A 51 12.80 12.32 -0.42
N TYR A 52 13.17 11.79 -1.59
CA TYR A 52 14.46 11.14 -1.80
C TYR A 52 15.68 12.03 -1.50
N GLU A 53 15.60 13.36 -1.73
CA GLU A 53 16.63 14.34 -1.31
C GLU A 53 16.81 14.41 0.22
N ALA A 54 15.71 14.29 0.96
CA ALA A 54 15.71 14.46 2.41
C ALA A 54 16.52 13.35 3.05
N TYR A 55 16.31 12.13 2.55
CA TYR A 55 16.90 10.92 3.08
C TYR A 55 18.41 10.81 2.80
N LEU A 56 18.87 11.22 1.62
CA LEU A 56 20.28 11.07 1.23
C LEU A 56 21.26 12.08 1.87
N GLY A 57 20.80 12.96 2.76
CA GLY A 57 21.69 13.89 3.45
C GLY A 57 22.38 14.88 2.51
N LYS A 58 21.60 15.79 1.91
CA LYS A 58 22.02 17.09 1.34
C LYS A 58 23.45 17.16 0.75
N SER A 59 23.63 16.65 -0.47
CA SER A 59 24.59 17.25 -1.43
C SER A 59 24.33 16.89 -2.89
N LYS A 60 23.49 15.87 -3.15
CA LYS A 60 23.11 15.47 -4.50
C LYS A 60 21.63 15.74 -4.71
N VAL A 61 21.29 16.63 -5.63
CA VAL A 61 19.95 16.71 -6.22
C VAL A 61 19.69 15.36 -6.90
N PRO A 62 18.76 14.51 -6.43
CA PRO A 62 18.31 13.36 -7.16
C PRO A 62 17.62 13.86 -8.41
N THR A 63 18.06 13.27 -9.50
CA THR A 63 17.43 13.45 -10.78
C THR A 63 16.18 12.58 -10.81
N ILE A 64 15.29 12.89 -11.73
CA ILE A 64 14.16 12.05 -12.12
C ILE A 64 14.62 10.59 -12.27
N ASP A 65 15.73 10.38 -12.96
CA ASP A 65 16.33 9.06 -13.20
C ASP A 65 16.62 8.29 -11.90
N LYS A 66 16.93 8.95 -10.79
CA LYS A 66 17.17 8.25 -9.52
C LYS A 66 15.89 7.79 -8.86
N VAL A 67 14.82 8.57 -8.96
CA VAL A 67 13.51 8.16 -8.43
C VAL A 67 12.94 7.04 -9.28
N GLU A 68 13.08 7.13 -10.61
CA GLU A 68 12.73 6.04 -11.53
C GLU A 68 13.56 4.77 -11.23
N GLN A 69 14.88 4.92 -11.03
CA GLN A 69 15.74 3.80 -10.64
C GLN A 69 15.32 3.21 -9.30
N TYR A 70 14.92 4.03 -8.32
CA TYR A 70 14.42 3.54 -7.04
C TYR A 70 13.16 2.68 -7.21
N ILE A 71 12.20 3.10 -8.03
CA ILE A 71 11.00 2.29 -8.32
C ILE A 71 11.38 0.97 -9.02
N TYR A 72 12.33 1.03 -9.95
CA TYR A 72 12.86 -0.16 -10.60
C TYR A 72 13.53 -1.13 -9.61
N ASP A 73 14.39 -0.63 -8.73
CA ASP A 73 15.10 -1.43 -7.72
C ASP A 73 14.12 -1.97 -6.67
N TRP A 74 13.14 -1.17 -6.27
CA TRP A 74 12.08 -1.60 -5.36
C TRP A 74 11.38 -2.84 -5.86
N LYS A 75 10.96 -2.82 -7.12
CA LYS A 75 10.30 -3.95 -7.77
C LYS A 75 11.21 -5.17 -7.90
N ASN A 76 12.43 -4.98 -8.39
CA ASN A 76 13.28 -6.09 -8.86
C ASN A 76 14.25 -6.61 -7.79
N SER A 77 14.47 -5.86 -6.73
CA SER A 77 15.48 -6.16 -5.72
C SER A 77 14.94 -6.11 -4.31
N TYR A 78 14.05 -5.17 -3.97
CA TYR A 78 13.63 -5.02 -2.57
C TYR A 78 12.44 -5.91 -2.23
N VAL A 79 11.45 -6.07 -3.11
CA VAL A 79 10.31 -6.98 -2.88
C VAL A 79 10.78 -8.44 -2.85
N GLN A 80 10.74 -9.06 -1.67
CA GLN A 80 11.16 -10.45 -1.46
C GLN A 80 10.00 -11.44 -1.63
N ASP A 81 8.82 -11.08 -1.10
CA ASP A 81 7.62 -11.90 -1.18
C ASP A 81 6.37 -11.04 -1.42
N LYS A 82 5.36 -11.65 -2.02
CA LYS A 82 4.03 -11.09 -2.23
C LYS A 82 3.01 -12.21 -2.37
N PHE A 83 1.85 -12.05 -1.75
CA PHE A 83 0.78 -13.02 -1.85
C PHE A 83 -0.59 -12.36 -1.87
N LEU A 84 -1.54 -13.06 -2.50
CA LEU A 84 -2.96 -12.79 -2.45
C LEU A 84 -3.70 -14.13 -2.41
N LEU A 85 -4.54 -14.33 -1.41
CA LEU A 85 -5.37 -15.50 -1.22
C LEU A 85 -6.84 -15.08 -1.19
N VAL A 86 -7.70 -15.87 -1.83
CA VAL A 86 -9.16 -15.76 -1.73
C VAL A 86 -9.69 -17.10 -1.26
N ASP A 87 -10.37 -17.13 -0.12
CA ASP A 87 -10.85 -18.36 0.53
C ASP A 87 -9.73 -19.41 0.68
N GLY A 88 -8.53 -18.94 1.03
CA GLY A 88 -7.31 -19.74 1.17
C GLY A 88 -6.66 -20.20 -0.15
N LYS A 89 -7.21 -19.83 -1.31
CA LYS A 89 -6.65 -20.19 -2.62
C LYS A 89 -5.78 -19.07 -3.18
N PRO A 90 -4.57 -19.36 -3.68
CA PRO A 90 -3.69 -18.35 -4.23
C PRO A 90 -4.25 -17.74 -5.52
N VAL A 91 -4.15 -16.42 -5.63
CA VAL A 91 -4.41 -15.65 -6.84
C VAL A 91 -3.05 -15.33 -7.49
N PRO A 92 -2.80 -15.72 -8.75
CA PRO A 92 -1.54 -15.42 -9.43
C PRO A 92 -1.28 -13.92 -9.56
N LEU A 93 -0.03 -13.51 -9.34
CA LEU A 93 0.41 -12.11 -9.34
C LEU A 93 1.48 -11.80 -10.40
N ASP A 94 1.80 -12.73 -11.31
CA ASP A 94 2.95 -12.61 -12.22
C ASP A 94 2.91 -11.37 -13.13
N ASN A 95 1.71 -10.92 -13.49
CA ASN A 95 1.48 -9.72 -14.33
C ASN A 95 0.71 -8.62 -13.59
N SER A 96 0.80 -8.61 -12.26
CA SER A 96 0.05 -7.67 -11.41
C SER A 96 0.81 -6.36 -11.11
N TYR A 97 2.06 -6.25 -11.54
CA TYR A 97 2.84 -5.04 -11.33
C TYR A 97 2.38 -3.92 -12.27
N VAL A 98 2.06 -2.76 -11.70
CA VAL A 98 1.69 -1.55 -12.42
C VAL A 98 2.56 -0.41 -11.92
N GLU A 99 2.95 0.47 -12.84
CA GLU A 99 3.78 1.65 -12.57
C GLU A 99 3.16 2.88 -13.22
N SER A 100 3.28 4.01 -12.55
CA SER A 100 2.87 5.30 -13.09
C SER A 100 3.97 5.89 -13.99
N GLY A 101 3.58 6.74 -14.95
CA GLY A 101 4.52 7.75 -15.45
C GLY A 101 4.82 8.81 -14.38
N PRO A 102 5.69 9.80 -14.66
CA PRO A 102 5.93 10.91 -13.76
C PRO A 102 4.65 11.69 -13.51
N PHE A 103 4.39 12.04 -12.26
CA PHE A 103 3.25 12.86 -11.86
C PHE A 103 3.62 13.85 -10.75
N SER A 104 2.66 14.70 -10.37
CA SER A 104 2.79 15.58 -9.21
C SER A 104 1.81 15.12 -8.13
N LEU A 105 2.30 14.97 -6.89
CA LEU A 105 1.45 14.77 -5.72
C LEU A 105 0.86 16.08 -5.20
N GLY A 106 1.24 17.22 -5.79
CA GLY A 106 0.88 18.56 -5.33
C GLY A 106 1.84 19.10 -4.27
N SER A 107 1.43 20.20 -3.63
CA SER A 107 2.14 20.75 -2.48
C SER A 107 1.76 20.00 -1.21
N VAL A 108 2.73 19.81 -0.30
CA VAL A 108 2.45 19.31 1.06
C VAL A 108 1.53 20.29 1.78
N GLU A 109 0.41 19.80 2.28
CA GLU A 109 -0.53 20.56 3.10
C GLU A 109 -0.37 20.21 4.59
N PRO A 110 -0.71 21.13 5.52
CA PRO A 110 -0.81 20.78 6.93
C PRO A 110 -1.82 19.66 7.15
N GLY A 111 -1.45 18.60 7.88
CA GLY A 111 -2.30 17.42 8.06
C GLY A 111 -1.97 16.24 7.13
N ASP A 112 -1.06 16.43 6.17
CA ASP A 112 -0.63 15.35 5.29
C ASP A 112 0.17 14.29 6.04
N VAL A 113 -0.13 13.03 5.77
CA VAL A 113 0.50 11.86 6.41
C VAL A 113 2.02 11.87 6.28
N GLY A 114 2.54 12.25 5.10
CA GLY A 114 3.98 12.37 4.85
C GLY A 114 4.66 13.43 5.74
N TYR A 115 3.95 14.53 6.03
CA TYR A 115 4.46 15.59 6.90
C TYR A 115 4.33 15.21 8.37
N ASP A 116 3.14 14.78 8.79
CA ASP A 116 2.80 14.59 10.20
C ASP A 116 3.40 13.29 10.79
N LEU A 117 3.42 12.20 10.02
CA LEU A 117 3.90 10.90 10.51
C LEU A 117 5.36 10.62 10.16
N PHE A 118 5.81 11.10 9.01
CA PHE A 118 7.12 10.76 8.46
C PHE A 118 8.11 11.94 8.42
N GLY A 119 7.64 13.16 8.71
CA GLY A 119 8.50 14.35 8.80
C GLY A 119 9.22 14.70 7.51
N LEU A 120 8.71 14.25 6.36
CA LEU A 120 9.50 14.22 5.11
C LEU A 120 9.79 15.61 4.60
N ARG A 121 8.79 16.50 4.58
CA ARG A 121 8.91 17.86 4.05
C ARG A 121 7.94 18.84 4.69
N PRO A 122 8.33 20.12 4.88
CA PRO A 122 7.44 21.15 5.42
C PRO A 122 6.28 21.45 4.46
N ALA A 123 5.17 21.93 5.03
CA ALA A 123 4.03 22.42 4.26
C ALA A 123 4.46 23.47 3.21
N GLY A 124 3.86 23.41 2.03
CA GLY A 124 4.19 24.21 0.84
C GLY A 124 5.34 23.66 0.00
N THR A 125 5.91 22.50 0.34
CA THR A 125 6.90 21.83 -0.53
C THR A 125 6.18 21.13 -1.68
N GLU A 126 6.55 21.46 -2.91
CA GLU A 126 6.05 20.79 -4.12
C GLU A 126 6.62 19.36 -4.22
N GLN A 127 5.74 18.36 -4.26
CA GLN A 127 6.08 16.93 -4.32
C GLN A 127 6.06 16.42 -5.76
N GLN A 128 7.03 16.89 -6.53
CA GLN A 128 7.19 16.53 -7.93
C GLN A 128 8.64 16.59 -8.42
N PRO A 129 8.98 15.79 -9.45
CA PRO A 129 8.18 14.68 -9.96
C PRO A 129 8.14 13.50 -9.00
N ALA A 130 7.02 12.79 -9.03
CA ALA A 130 6.75 11.59 -8.27
C ALA A 130 6.54 10.40 -9.20
N PHE A 131 6.88 9.22 -8.70
CA PHE A 131 6.63 7.93 -9.34
C PHE A 131 6.01 6.97 -8.33
N ALA A 132 5.14 6.09 -8.81
CA ALA A 132 4.49 5.09 -7.99
C ALA A 132 4.49 3.76 -8.71
N GLY A 133 4.69 2.68 -7.97
CA GLY A 133 4.72 1.32 -8.48
C GLY A 133 4.13 0.36 -7.46
N GLY A 134 3.65 -0.78 -7.92
CA GLY A 134 3.16 -1.80 -7.00
C GLY A 134 2.53 -3.00 -7.69
N TYR A 135 2.35 -4.06 -6.91
CA TYR A 135 1.59 -5.25 -7.29
C TYR A 135 0.13 -5.09 -6.85
N TRP A 136 -0.79 -5.29 -7.78
CA TRP A 136 -2.23 -5.06 -7.60
C TRP A 136 -3.05 -6.28 -7.97
N GLY A 137 -3.89 -6.77 -7.06
CA GLY A 137 -4.83 -7.84 -7.33
C GLY A 137 -6.17 -7.32 -7.82
N VAL A 138 -6.76 -7.95 -8.83
CA VAL A 138 -8.16 -7.70 -9.23
C VAL A 138 -8.96 -8.98 -9.05
N ILE A 139 -9.85 -8.99 -8.07
CA ILE A 139 -10.74 -10.12 -7.80
C ILE A 139 -12.09 -9.81 -8.47
N LYS A 140 -12.61 -10.74 -9.25
CA LYS A 140 -13.91 -10.60 -9.94
C LYS A 140 -14.77 -11.82 -9.69
N GLY A 141 -16.09 -11.61 -9.72
CA GLY A 141 -17.04 -12.71 -9.73
C GLY A 141 -17.08 -13.51 -8.43
N LEU A 142 -16.83 -12.86 -7.29
CA LEU A 142 -17.17 -13.47 -6.01
C LEU A 142 -18.68 -13.70 -5.94
N GLY A 143 -19.08 -14.90 -5.54
CA GLY A 143 -20.47 -15.23 -5.32
C GLY A 143 -21.05 -14.46 -4.13
N VAL A 144 -22.37 -14.44 -3.99
CA VAL A 144 -23.00 -13.92 -2.77
C VAL A 144 -22.61 -14.80 -1.58
N GLY A 145 -22.16 -14.19 -0.49
CA GLY A 145 -21.70 -14.91 0.70
C GLY A 145 -20.54 -14.21 1.41
N THR A 146 -19.98 -14.87 2.41
CA THR A 146 -18.79 -14.39 3.13
C THR A 146 -17.54 -15.04 2.56
N HIS A 147 -16.54 -14.21 2.26
CA HIS A 147 -15.25 -14.60 1.70
C HIS A 147 -14.11 -14.07 2.57
N SER A 148 -12.99 -14.78 2.57
CA SER A 148 -11.73 -14.25 3.13
C SER A 148 -10.80 -13.78 2.01
N ILE A 149 -10.23 -12.59 2.17
CA ILE A 149 -9.18 -12.06 1.31
C ILE A 149 -7.94 -11.82 2.18
N GLU A 150 -6.87 -12.54 1.91
CA GLU A 150 -5.60 -12.38 2.62
C GLU A 150 -4.53 -11.88 1.66
N PHE A 151 -3.83 -10.80 2.00
CA PHE A 151 -2.78 -10.27 1.13
C PHE A 151 -1.65 -9.64 1.93
N GLY A 152 -0.50 -9.49 1.28
CA GLY A 152 0.66 -8.86 1.88
C GLY A 152 1.94 -9.25 1.16
N GLY A 153 3.05 -9.05 1.85
CA GLY A 153 4.38 -9.30 1.30
C GLY A 153 5.47 -8.78 2.21
N SER A 154 6.69 -8.81 1.69
CA SER A 154 7.86 -8.29 2.40
C SER A 154 8.81 -7.54 1.48
N ILE A 155 9.48 -6.55 2.05
CA ILE A 155 10.49 -5.71 1.41
C ILE A 155 11.75 -5.74 2.26
N ASP A 156 12.89 -5.83 1.59
CA ASP A 156 14.22 -5.76 2.18
C ASP A 156 14.99 -4.56 1.59
N TYR A 157 15.15 -3.49 2.37
CA TYR A 157 15.94 -2.31 1.99
C TYR A 157 17.42 -2.45 2.39
N SER A 158 17.81 -3.53 3.07
CA SER A 158 19.23 -3.82 3.34
C SER A 158 20.04 -4.11 2.07
N LEU A 159 19.35 -4.42 0.96
CA LEU A 159 19.91 -4.60 -0.37
C LEU A 159 20.24 -3.28 -1.09
N THR A 160 20.08 -2.14 -0.43
CA THR A 160 20.41 -0.82 -1.00
C THR A 160 21.86 -0.43 -0.68
N ASP A 161 22.64 -0.05 -1.70
CA ASP A 161 23.90 0.71 -1.52
C ASP A 161 23.65 2.12 -0.90
N ALA A 162 22.38 2.47 -0.69
CA ALA A 162 21.95 3.78 -0.24
C ALA A 162 21.65 3.86 1.27
N GLY A 163 21.88 2.78 2.02
CA GLY A 163 21.80 2.78 3.48
C GLY A 163 20.38 2.92 4.03
N PHE A 164 19.38 2.45 3.28
CA PHE A 164 17.96 2.52 3.66
C PHE A 164 17.51 1.37 4.57
N GLY A 165 18.32 0.33 4.75
CA GLY A 165 18.00 -0.82 5.61
C GLY A 165 18.51 -0.68 7.04
N PRO A 166 18.14 -1.61 7.93
CA PRO A 166 18.63 -1.63 9.29
C PRO A 166 20.10 -2.08 9.24
N PRO A 167 20.96 -1.57 10.14
CA PRO A 167 22.39 -1.86 10.10
C PRO A 167 22.76 -3.34 10.29
N ASP A 168 21.80 -4.21 10.59
CA ASP A 168 21.96 -5.64 10.83
C ASP A 168 21.54 -6.55 9.66
N GLY A 169 21.01 -6.00 8.56
CA GLY A 169 20.61 -6.78 7.37
C GLY A 169 19.33 -7.59 7.55
N THR A 170 18.43 -7.17 8.45
CA THR A 170 17.11 -7.79 8.64
C THR A 170 16.08 -7.27 7.63
N VAL A 171 15.04 -8.07 7.35
CA VAL A 171 13.89 -7.66 6.52
C VAL A 171 13.24 -6.43 7.17
N ASP A 172 13.27 -5.32 6.46
CA ASP A 172 12.74 -4.03 6.95
C ASP A 172 11.22 -4.04 7.15
N PHE A 173 10.52 -4.76 6.28
CA PHE A 173 9.08 -4.62 6.17
C PHE A 173 8.42 -5.95 5.85
N SER A 174 7.47 -6.37 6.67
CA SER A 174 6.57 -7.49 6.37
C SER A 174 5.20 -7.21 6.94
N TYR A 175 4.16 -7.50 6.16
CA TYR A 175 2.78 -7.31 6.59
C TYR A 175 1.84 -8.34 5.99
N LYS A 176 0.71 -8.51 6.67
CA LYS A 176 -0.40 -9.37 6.26
C LYS A 176 -1.71 -8.68 6.62
N VAL A 177 -2.61 -8.57 5.66
CA VAL A 177 -3.98 -8.12 5.90
C VAL A 177 -4.91 -9.30 5.68
N VAL A 178 -5.92 -9.43 6.54
CA VAL A 178 -6.95 -10.47 6.47
C VAL A 178 -8.33 -9.81 6.50
N ASP A 179 -8.96 -9.68 5.34
CA ASP A 179 -10.27 -9.09 5.21
C ASP A 179 -11.37 -10.15 5.13
N THR A 180 -12.43 -9.92 5.88
CA THR A 180 -13.70 -10.64 5.74
C THR A 180 -14.63 -9.81 4.88
N VAL A 181 -14.94 -10.28 3.70
CA VAL A 181 -15.80 -9.58 2.74
C VAL A 181 -17.13 -10.29 2.64
N THR A 182 -18.22 -9.57 2.91
CA THR A 182 -19.56 -10.09 2.68
C THR A 182 -20.09 -9.55 1.36
N VAL A 183 -20.19 -10.41 0.37
CA VAL A 183 -20.75 -10.09 -0.94
C VAL A 183 -22.27 -10.21 -0.86
N VAL A 184 -22.95 -9.09 -1.10
CA VAL A 184 -24.42 -8.98 -0.99
C VAL A 184 -25.04 -8.79 -2.37
N PRO A 185 -26.30 -9.23 -2.60
CA PRO A 185 -27.01 -8.87 -3.82
C PRO A 185 -27.03 -7.35 -4.03
N PRO A 186 -26.98 -6.84 -5.28
CA PRO A 186 -26.96 -5.38 -5.52
C PRO A 186 -28.14 -4.63 -4.89
N SER A 187 -29.31 -5.28 -4.79
CA SER A 187 -30.50 -4.74 -4.14
C SER A 187 -30.38 -4.55 -2.63
N HIS A 188 -29.39 -5.16 -1.99
CA HIS A 188 -29.16 -5.11 -0.54
C HIS A 188 -27.93 -4.27 -0.17
N TYR A 189 -27.18 -3.80 -1.15
CA TYR A 189 -26.06 -2.91 -0.87
C TYR A 189 -26.55 -1.51 -0.54
N HIS A 190 -26.20 -1.03 0.65
CA HIS A 190 -26.48 0.34 1.08
C HIS A 190 -25.14 1.06 1.26
N PRO A 191 -24.78 2.03 0.39
CA PRO A 191 -23.48 2.71 0.42
C PRO A 191 -23.22 3.62 1.65
N GLY A 192 -23.80 3.34 2.82
CA GLY A 192 -23.77 4.24 3.98
C GLY A 192 -23.74 3.60 5.36
N HIS A 193 -23.69 2.28 5.51
CA HIS A 193 -23.56 1.67 6.83
C HIS A 193 -22.09 1.44 7.19
N HIS A 194 -21.39 2.51 7.58
CA HIS A 194 -20.24 2.36 8.45
C HIS A 194 -20.75 1.71 9.75
N HIS A 195 -20.43 0.44 9.97
CA HIS A 195 -20.75 -0.24 11.23
C HIS A 195 -20.17 0.59 12.39
N PRO A 196 -20.98 1.05 13.35
CA PRO A 196 -20.51 1.89 14.45
C PRO A 196 -19.56 1.16 15.43
N ASN A 197 -19.33 -0.14 15.23
CA ASN A 197 -18.43 -0.97 16.03
C ASN A 197 -17.18 -1.43 15.27
N VAL A 198 -17.01 -1.01 14.02
CA VAL A 198 -15.72 -1.12 13.34
C VAL A 198 -15.05 0.21 13.59
N THR A 199 -13.99 0.22 14.41
CA THR A 199 -13.08 1.36 14.49
C THR A 199 -12.89 1.84 13.06
N PRO A 200 -13.08 3.13 12.76
CA PRO A 200 -12.75 3.63 11.43
C PRO A 200 -11.41 3.02 11.03
N CYS A 201 -11.21 2.71 9.76
CA CYS A 201 -9.85 2.64 9.22
C CYS A 201 -9.25 4.07 9.28
N GLY A 202 -9.22 4.66 10.47
CA GLY A 202 -8.28 5.67 10.84
C GLY A 202 -6.96 4.95 10.91
N MET A 203 -5.96 5.55 10.27
CA MET A 203 -4.60 5.43 10.76
C MET A 203 -4.68 5.45 12.28
N GLY A 204 -4.33 4.33 12.91
CA GLY A 204 -4.31 4.23 14.34
C GLY A 204 -3.41 5.35 14.83
N LEU A 205 -4.02 6.36 15.45
CA LEU A 205 -3.35 7.30 16.32
C LEU A 205 -2.56 6.46 17.32
N PHE A 206 -1.24 6.40 17.12
CA PHE A 206 -0.34 5.91 18.13
C PHE A 206 -0.35 6.93 19.26
N ASP A 207 -1.17 6.70 20.27
CA ASP A 207 -1.01 7.36 21.57
C ASP A 207 0.29 6.84 22.20
N ARG A 208 1.38 7.61 22.07
CA ARG A 208 2.34 7.99 23.14
C ARG A 208 3.58 8.68 22.60
#